data_AF-A0A0C2DT67-F1
#
_entry.id   AF-A0A0C2DT67-F1
#
_cell.length_a   1.000
_cell.length_b   1.000
_cell.length_c   1.000
_cell.angle_alpha   90.00
_cell.angle_beta   90.00
_cell.angle_gamma   90.00
#
_symmetry.space_group_name_H-M   'P 1'
#
loop_
_entity.id
_entity.type
_entity.pdbx_description
1 polymer ?
#
loop_
_entity_poly.entity_id
_entity_poly.type
_entity_poly.pdbx_seq_one_letter_code
_entity_poly.pdbx_strand_id
1 'polypeptide(L)'
;MQYAAGAMYVRKAFDQASKRATQAMIDDLMEAFHEMLRANDWMDTKTKAVSAFFLFGLSAIDKANKMLRHIGYPDFILHDEKLDDYYSGLHVRLSDSYSQMVEKLLRWDLEYEFKRLIKPVDRNEFELNPAEVDAFYERTSNSIIFPAAILQAPYFHHTFPSSEIHEHIIFANM
;
A
#
# COMPACT_ATOMS: atom_id res chain seq x y z
N MET A 1 4.57 15.93 3.67
CA MET A 1 5.81 15.14 3.80
C MET A 1 5.53 13.77 4.41
N GLN A 2 4.72 12.95 3.73
CA GLN A 2 4.25 11.68 4.28
C GLN A 2 5.38 10.66 4.49
N TYR A 3 6.34 10.57 3.56
CA TYR A 3 7.45 9.63 3.68
C TYR A 3 8.44 9.97 4.79
N ALA A 4 8.72 11.26 5.02
CA ALA A 4 9.61 11.67 6.12
C ALA A 4 9.01 11.33 7.49
N ALA A 5 7.74 11.66 7.73
CA ALA A 5 7.05 11.30 8.97
C ALA A 5 6.87 9.76 9.08
N GLY A 6 6.54 9.10 7.97
CA GLY A 6 6.43 7.65 7.88
C GLY A 6 7.73 6.93 8.22
N ALA A 7 8.88 7.42 7.75
CA ALA A 7 10.19 6.85 8.08
C ALA A 7 10.46 6.92 9.59
N MET A 8 10.15 8.06 10.24
CA MET A 8 10.27 8.20 11.68
C MET A 8 9.34 7.24 12.44
N TYR A 9 8.10 7.10 11.98
CA TYR A 9 7.14 6.16 12.56
C TYR A 9 7.63 4.72 12.45
N VAL A 10 7.99 4.28 11.24
CA VAL A 10 8.45 2.91 10.97
C VAL A 10 9.69 2.56 11.80
N ARG A 11 10.69 3.45 11.83
CA ARG A 11 11.93 3.24 12.62
C ARG A 11 11.66 3.06 14.11
N LYS A 12 10.62 3.69 14.63
CA LYS A 12 10.33 3.71 16.07
C LYS A 12 9.33 2.65 16.51
N ALA A 13 8.33 2.37 15.69
CA ALA A 13 7.12 1.66 16.12
C ALA A 13 6.79 0.41 15.31
N PHE A 14 7.35 0.23 14.11
CA PHE A 14 6.96 -0.88 13.25
C PHE A 14 7.90 -2.09 13.38
N ASP A 15 7.31 -3.25 13.64
CA ASP A 15 8.03 -4.52 13.75
C ASP A 15 8.08 -5.25 12.40
N GLN A 16 9.28 -5.66 11.97
CA GLN A 16 9.45 -6.46 10.76
C GLN A 16 8.84 -7.86 10.85
N ALA A 17 8.66 -8.42 12.05
CA ALA A 17 7.92 -9.67 12.20
C ALA A 17 6.45 -9.49 11.78
N SER A 18 5.85 -8.32 12.07
CA SER A 18 4.50 -8.01 11.61
C SER A 18 4.40 -7.98 10.09
N LYS A 19 5.36 -7.36 9.37
CA LYS A 19 5.40 -7.39 7.89
C LYS A 19 5.35 -8.81 7.32
N ARG A 20 6.12 -9.73 7.91
CA ARG A 20 6.19 -11.14 7.48
C ARG A 20 4.89 -11.90 7.77
N ALA A 21 4.31 -11.71 8.95
CA ALA A 21 3.04 -12.33 9.30
C ALA A 21 1.89 -11.82 8.42
N THR A 22 1.86 -10.52 8.08
CA THR A 22 0.87 -9.96 7.14
C THR A 22 1.02 -10.52 5.75
N GLN A 23 2.26 -10.72 5.29
CA GLN A 23 2.52 -11.34 3.98
C GLN A 23 1.92 -12.76 3.90
N ALA A 24 2.14 -13.59 4.94
CA ALA A 24 1.58 -14.94 5.01
C ALA A 24 0.04 -14.93 5.05
N MET A 25 -0.56 -14.05 5.85
CA MET A 25 -2.01 -13.87 5.91
C MET A 25 -2.61 -13.47 4.55
N ILE A 26 -1.95 -12.59 3.81
CA ILE A 26 -2.38 -12.22 2.46
C ILE A 26 -2.26 -13.43 1.50
N ASP A 27 -1.21 -14.24 1.62
CA ASP A 27 -1.08 -15.47 0.83
C ASP A 27 -2.25 -16.43 1.08
N ASP A 28 -2.61 -16.67 2.34
CA ASP A 28 -3.74 -17.51 2.73
C ASP A 28 -5.07 -16.96 2.20
N LEU A 29 -5.29 -15.64 2.31
CA LEU A 29 -6.50 -14.97 1.81
C LEU A 29 -6.63 -15.09 0.28
N MET A 30 -5.52 -14.94 -0.44
CA MET A 30 -5.50 -15.04 -1.90
C MET A 30 -5.80 -16.46 -2.38
N GLU A 31 -5.29 -17.48 -1.67
CA GLU A 31 -5.61 -18.88 -1.98
C GLU A 31 -7.08 -19.19 -1.72
N ALA A 32 -7.62 -18.77 -0.57
CA ALA A 32 -9.04 -18.91 -0.26
C ALA A 32 -9.93 -18.19 -1.30
N PHE A 33 -9.51 -17.00 -1.76
CA PHE A 33 -10.21 -16.28 -2.84
C PHE A 33 -10.17 -17.06 -4.17
N HIS A 34 -9.06 -17.69 -4.52
CA HIS A 34 -8.96 -18.54 -5.70
C HIS A 34 -9.89 -19.76 -5.61
N GLU A 35 -9.95 -20.42 -4.47
CA GLU A 35 -10.87 -21.55 -4.24
C GLU A 35 -12.33 -21.11 -4.37
N MET A 36 -12.70 -19.98 -3.77
CA MET A 36 -14.03 -19.40 -3.86
C MET A 36 -14.40 -19.09 -5.31
N LEU A 37 -13.50 -18.48 -6.09
CA LEU A 37 -13.73 -18.18 -7.51
C LEU A 37 -13.95 -19.44 -8.35
N ARG A 38 -13.25 -20.54 -8.05
CA ARG A 38 -13.41 -21.83 -8.73
C ARG A 38 -14.76 -22.47 -8.41
N ALA A 39 -15.12 -22.49 -7.12
CA ALA A 39 -16.33 -23.16 -6.61
C ALA A 39 -17.63 -22.44 -6.96
N ASN A 40 -17.59 -21.12 -7.13
CA ASN A 40 -18.78 -20.28 -7.29
C ASN A 40 -19.69 -20.68 -8.47
N ASP A 41 -20.99 -20.90 -8.27
CA ASP A 41 -21.91 -21.42 -9.29
C ASP A 41 -22.63 -20.36 -10.14
N TRP A 42 -22.69 -19.10 -9.69
CA TRP A 42 -23.41 -18.04 -10.41
C TRP A 42 -22.69 -17.55 -11.67
N MET A 43 -21.38 -17.80 -11.80
CA MET A 43 -20.62 -17.53 -13.02
C MET A 43 -20.67 -18.75 -13.93
N ASP A 44 -21.18 -18.59 -15.16
CA ASP A 44 -21.21 -19.67 -16.14
C ASP A 44 -19.79 -20.16 -16.48
N THR A 45 -19.59 -21.42 -16.89
CA THR A 45 -18.25 -21.97 -17.16
C THR A 45 -17.50 -21.21 -18.25
N LYS A 46 -18.21 -20.60 -19.21
CA LYS A 46 -17.60 -19.72 -20.19
C LYS A 46 -17.12 -18.48 -19.45
N THR A 47 -17.91 -17.76 -18.66
CA THR A 47 -17.48 -16.66 -17.79
C THR A 47 -16.52 -17.10 -16.69
N LYS A 48 -16.40 -18.35 -16.25
CA LYS A 48 -15.26 -18.76 -15.40
C LYS A 48 -13.98 -18.90 -16.21
N ALA A 49 -14.10 -19.39 -17.45
CA ALA A 49 -13.02 -19.53 -18.43
C ALA A 49 -12.78 -18.25 -19.29
N VAL A 50 -13.66 -17.25 -19.23
CA VAL A 50 -13.74 -16.00 -20.01
C VAL A 50 -13.69 -14.78 -19.07
N SER A 51 -14.18 -14.87 -17.84
CA SER A 51 -13.50 -14.24 -16.69
C SER A 51 -12.15 -14.92 -16.43
N ALA A 52 -11.82 -16.02 -17.15
CA ALA A 52 -10.44 -16.41 -17.44
C ALA A 52 -9.82 -15.84 -18.74
N PHE A 53 -10.56 -15.17 -19.64
CA PHE A 53 -10.05 -14.89 -21.01
C PHE A 53 -10.51 -13.63 -21.78
N PHE A 54 -11.73 -13.07 -21.69
CA PHE A 54 -12.24 -12.27 -22.85
C PHE A 54 -12.88 -10.89 -22.65
N LEU A 55 -12.78 -10.11 -21.56
CA LEU A 55 -13.28 -8.71 -21.70
C LEU A 55 -12.32 -7.56 -21.39
N PHE A 56 -11.37 -7.64 -20.46
CA PHE A 56 -10.32 -6.62 -20.35
C PHE A 56 -9.07 -7.20 -19.68
N GLY A 57 -8.22 -7.88 -20.45
CA GLY A 57 -6.78 -8.02 -20.21
C GLY A 57 -6.25 -8.83 -19.02
N LEU A 58 -7.06 -9.18 -18.01
CA LEU A 58 -6.65 -10.03 -16.89
C LEU A 58 -7.86 -10.82 -16.40
N SER A 59 -7.77 -12.15 -16.36
CA SER A 59 -8.78 -12.96 -15.69
C SER A 59 -9.01 -12.54 -14.23
N ALA A 60 -10.14 -12.87 -13.61
CA ALA A 60 -10.30 -12.65 -12.17
C ALA A 60 -9.14 -13.27 -11.37
N ILE A 61 -8.65 -14.42 -11.83
CA ILE A 61 -7.47 -15.12 -11.30
C ILE A 61 -6.17 -14.40 -11.70
N ASP A 62 -5.98 -13.94 -12.94
CA ASP A 62 -4.77 -13.21 -13.35
C ASP A 62 -4.69 -11.83 -12.70
N LYS A 63 -5.83 -11.20 -12.46
CA LYS A 63 -5.94 -9.94 -11.73
C LYS A 63 -5.55 -10.15 -10.28
N ALA A 64 -6.04 -11.22 -9.66
CA ALA A 64 -5.61 -11.65 -8.34
C ALA A 64 -4.09 -11.95 -8.31
N ASN A 65 -3.59 -12.74 -9.28
CA ASN A 65 -2.17 -13.11 -9.38
C ASN A 65 -1.24 -11.92 -9.67
N LYS A 66 -1.70 -10.92 -10.43
CA LYS A 66 -0.93 -9.69 -10.74
C LYS A 66 -1.23 -8.55 -9.77
N MET A 67 -1.90 -8.82 -8.66
CA MET A 67 -2.16 -7.82 -7.63
C MET A 67 -0.87 -7.52 -6.88
N LEU A 68 -0.48 -6.24 -6.88
CA LEU A 68 0.68 -5.79 -6.11
C LEU A 68 0.32 -5.71 -4.63
N ARG A 69 1.30 -6.01 -3.79
CA ARG A 69 1.14 -6.06 -2.34
C ARG A 69 2.08 -5.05 -1.71
N HIS A 70 1.50 -3.95 -1.23
CA HIS A 70 2.24 -2.88 -0.58
C HIS A 70 2.02 -2.99 0.93
N ILE A 71 3.01 -3.56 1.64
CA ILE A 71 2.89 -3.87 3.07
C ILE A 71 3.87 -3.02 3.88
N GLY A 72 3.33 -2.31 4.85
CA GLY A 72 4.03 -1.45 5.80
C GLY A 72 4.42 -0.11 5.20
N TYR A 73 5.44 -0.12 4.35
CA TYR A 73 6.09 1.09 3.84
C TYR A 73 6.94 0.80 2.59
N PRO A 74 7.19 1.82 1.74
CA PRO A 74 8.17 1.71 0.68
C PRO A 74 9.60 1.68 1.23
N ASP A 75 10.42 0.73 0.77
CA ASP A 75 11.75 0.49 1.35
C ASP A 75 12.68 1.72 1.29
N PHE A 76 12.53 2.60 0.28
CA PHE A 76 13.39 3.77 0.10
C PHE A 76 13.34 4.73 1.30
N ILE A 77 12.25 4.80 2.06
CA ILE A 77 12.11 5.75 3.18
C ILE A 77 13.02 5.41 4.35
N LEU A 78 13.52 4.18 4.43
CA LEU A 78 14.49 3.79 5.44
C LEU A 78 15.94 4.09 5.04
N HIS A 79 16.18 4.46 3.77
CA HIS A 79 17.48 4.88 3.27
C HIS A 79 17.56 6.40 3.24
N ASP A 80 18.32 7.00 4.17
CA ASP A 80 18.40 8.46 4.33
C ASP A 80 18.78 9.16 3.00
N GLU A 81 19.76 8.65 2.27
CA GLU A 81 20.18 9.23 0.97
C GLU A 81 19.04 9.27 -0.07
N LYS A 82 18.21 8.21 -0.14
CA LYS A 82 17.09 8.15 -1.09
C LYS A 82 15.93 9.02 -0.64
N LEU A 83 15.71 9.13 0.66
CA LEU A 83 14.67 9.99 1.22
C LEU A 83 15.03 11.47 1.05
N ASP A 84 16.29 11.83 1.24
CA ASP A 84 16.82 13.17 0.98
C ASP A 84 16.76 13.52 -0.51
N ASP A 85 17.11 12.56 -1.39
CA ASP A 85 16.98 12.73 -2.85
C ASP A 85 15.52 12.92 -3.28
N TYR A 86 14.59 12.16 -2.69
CA TYR A 86 13.15 12.33 -2.94
C TYR A 86 12.70 13.78 -2.63
N TYR A 87 13.18 14.37 -1.53
CA TYR A 87 12.89 15.76 -1.17
C TYR A 87 13.89 16.78 -1.73
N SER A 88 14.73 16.39 -2.70
CA SER A 88 15.70 17.30 -3.31
C SER A 88 14.97 18.44 -4.03
N GLY A 89 15.25 19.68 -3.61
CA GLY A 89 14.57 20.89 -4.08
C GLY A 89 13.53 21.48 -3.12
N LEU A 90 13.16 20.78 -2.05
CA LEU A 90 12.41 21.38 -0.94
C LEU A 90 13.36 22.05 0.04
N HIS A 91 13.23 23.38 0.22
CA HIS A 91 14.12 24.15 1.09
C HIS A 91 13.34 24.94 2.16
N VAL A 92 13.11 24.31 3.31
CA VAL A 92 12.50 24.94 4.49
C VAL A 92 13.62 25.41 5.44
N ARG A 93 13.51 26.64 5.94
CA ARG A 93 14.45 27.25 6.89
C ARG A 93 13.77 27.44 8.25
N LEU A 94 14.54 27.36 9.33
CA LEU A 94 14.02 27.63 10.69
C LEU A 94 13.48 29.06 10.86
N SER A 95 13.92 30.00 10.02
CA SER A 95 13.44 31.38 10.01
C SER A 95 12.15 31.59 9.22
N ASP A 96 11.67 30.59 8.48
CA ASP A 96 10.43 30.72 7.72
C ASP A 96 9.23 30.79 8.66
N SER A 97 8.28 31.68 8.37
CA SER A 97 6.97 31.63 9.02
C SER A 97 6.22 30.35 8.60
N TYR A 98 5.19 29.99 9.36
CA TYR A 98 4.33 28.87 8.99
C TYR A 98 3.73 29.03 7.58
N SER A 99 3.28 30.24 7.20
CA SER A 99 2.73 30.49 5.87
C SER A 99 3.77 30.32 4.76
N GLN A 100 5.01 30.78 4.98
CA GLN A 100 6.11 30.58 4.04
C GLN A 100 6.47 29.10 3.89
N MET A 101 6.49 28.35 4.99
CA MET A 101 6.73 26.91 4.95
C MET A 101 5.64 26.18 4.14
N VAL A 102 4.36 26.51 4.37
CA VAL A 102 3.23 25.92 3.63
C VAL A 102 3.32 26.28 2.14
N GLU A 103 3.62 27.53 1.79
CA GLU A 103 3.78 27.95 0.38
C GLU A 103 4.87 27.14 -0.32
N LYS A 104 6.03 26.96 0.34
CA LYS A 104 7.15 26.18 -0.22
C LYS A 104 6.80 24.71 -0.39
N LEU A 105 6.09 24.11 0.57
CA LEU A 105 5.62 22.74 0.47
C LEU A 105 4.65 22.56 -0.70
N LEU A 106 3.65 23.45 -0.83
CA LEU A 106 2.69 23.41 -1.93
C LEU A 106 3.36 23.59 -3.29
N ARG A 107 4.31 24.52 -3.39
CA ARG A 107 5.08 24.74 -4.63
C ARG A 107 5.88 23.50 -5.02
N TRP A 108 6.59 22.91 -4.06
CA TRP A 108 7.38 21.71 -4.32
C TRP A 108 6.50 20.53 -4.76
N ASP A 109 5.36 20.33 -4.11
CA ASP A 109 4.40 19.28 -4.43
C ASP A 109 3.85 19.44 -5.86
N LEU A 110 3.45 20.66 -6.21
CA LEU A 110 3.00 21.01 -7.56
C LEU A 110 4.09 20.74 -8.61
N GLU A 111 5.33 21.15 -8.36
CA GLU A 111 6.45 20.92 -9.26
C GLU A 111 6.80 19.42 -9.41
N TYR A 112 6.70 18.65 -8.33
CA TYR A 112 6.87 17.20 -8.34
C TYR A 112 5.82 16.55 -9.25
N GLU A 113 4.55 16.88 -9.08
CA GLU A 113 3.45 16.34 -9.89
C GLU A 113 3.55 16.75 -11.38
N PHE A 114 3.90 18.02 -11.68
CA PHE A 114 4.13 18.43 -13.07
C PHE A 114 5.26 17.64 -13.75
N LYS A 115 6.33 17.30 -13.03
CA LYS A 115 7.43 16.47 -13.55
C LYS A 115 6.99 15.01 -13.78
N ARG A 116 5.97 14.53 -13.10
CA ARG A 116 5.42 13.17 -13.31
C ARG A 116 4.60 13.06 -14.58
N LEU A 117 3.96 14.14 -15.03
CA LEU A 117 3.15 14.14 -16.27
C LEU A 117 3.92 13.70 -17.53
N ILE A 118 5.24 13.90 -17.55
CA ILE A 118 6.10 13.55 -18.69
C ILE A 118 6.84 12.22 -18.51
N LYS A 119 6.55 11.47 -17.44
CA LYS A 119 7.15 10.18 -17.12
C LYS A 119 6.12 9.05 -17.29
N PRO A 120 6.56 7.82 -17.59
CA PRO A 120 5.67 6.67 -17.51
C PRO A 120 5.19 6.46 -16.07
N VAL A 121 3.96 5.95 -15.92
CA VAL A 121 3.41 5.57 -14.62
C VAL A 121 4.24 4.43 -14.03
N ASP A 122 4.76 4.61 -12.82
CA ASP A 122 5.36 3.53 -12.05
C ASP A 122 4.28 2.81 -11.23
N ARG A 123 3.99 1.57 -11.59
CA ARG A 123 2.98 0.76 -10.88
C ARG A 123 3.44 0.32 -9.49
N ASN A 124 4.73 0.38 -9.20
CA ASN A 124 5.28 0.00 -7.89
C ASN A 124 5.34 1.19 -6.91
N GLU A 125 4.92 2.38 -7.35
CA GLU A 125 4.91 3.56 -6.50
C GLU A 125 3.93 3.34 -5.33
N PHE A 126 4.46 3.42 -4.12
CA PHE A 126 3.71 3.24 -2.88
C PHE A 126 3.25 4.60 -2.39
N GLU A 127 2.24 5.17 -3.04
CA GLU A 127 1.66 6.48 -2.71
C GLU A 127 0.78 6.43 -1.46
N LEU A 128 1.39 6.21 -0.28
CA LEU A 128 0.65 6.29 0.97
C LEU A 128 1.53 6.69 2.16
N ASN A 129 0.90 7.18 3.21
CA ASN A 129 1.54 7.48 4.48
C ASN A 129 1.65 6.22 5.35
N PRO A 130 2.86 5.70 5.64
CA PRO A 130 3.03 4.53 6.52
C PRO A 130 2.40 4.68 7.92
N ALA A 131 2.20 5.92 8.38
CA ALA A 131 1.62 6.23 9.68
C ALA A 131 0.08 6.30 9.68
N GLU A 132 -0.58 5.92 8.59
CA GLU A 132 -2.04 5.88 8.47
C GLU A 132 -2.61 4.55 8.96
N VAL A 133 -3.71 4.60 9.72
CA VAL A 133 -4.38 3.44 10.33
C VAL A 133 -5.61 3.11 9.48
N ASP A 134 -5.38 2.48 8.33
CA ASP A 134 -6.39 2.12 7.32
C ASP A 134 -5.80 1.03 6.39
N ALA A 135 -6.56 0.55 5.40
CA ALA A 135 -6.12 -0.33 4.33
C ALA A 135 -6.86 0.00 3.02
N PHE A 136 -6.14 -0.03 1.89
CA PHE A 136 -6.65 0.47 0.62
C PHE A 136 -6.52 -0.53 -0.52
N TYR A 137 -7.42 -0.43 -1.49
CA TYR A 137 -7.26 -1.04 -2.81
C TYR A 137 -7.21 0.05 -3.88
N GLU A 138 -6.09 0.13 -4.60
CA GLU A 138 -5.91 1.06 -5.71
C GLU A 138 -6.20 0.36 -7.05
N ARG A 139 -7.20 0.87 -7.77
CA ARG A 139 -7.69 0.27 -9.02
C ARG A 139 -6.72 0.43 -10.18
N THR A 140 -6.03 1.57 -10.25
CA THR A 140 -5.14 1.92 -11.37
C THR A 140 -3.87 1.08 -11.38
N SER A 141 -3.27 0.84 -10.22
CA SER A 141 -2.10 -0.03 -10.07
C SER A 141 -2.47 -1.51 -9.86
N ASN A 142 -3.74 -1.81 -9.55
CA ASN A 142 -4.22 -3.11 -9.07
C ASN A 142 -3.40 -3.57 -7.86
N SER A 143 -3.43 -2.77 -6.79
CA SER A 143 -2.63 -3.03 -5.59
C SER A 143 -3.48 -3.00 -4.32
N ILE A 144 -3.14 -3.86 -3.37
CA ILE A 144 -3.63 -3.81 -1.99
C ILE A 144 -2.54 -3.21 -1.10
N ILE A 145 -2.94 -2.29 -0.23
CA ILE A 145 -2.03 -1.44 0.54
C ILE A 145 -2.40 -1.56 2.02
N PHE A 146 -1.44 -2.01 2.83
CA PHE A 146 -1.54 -2.09 4.29
C PHE A 146 -0.43 -1.25 4.90
N PRO A 147 -0.66 0.04 5.23
CA PRO A 147 0.34 0.87 5.91
C PRO A 147 0.83 0.28 7.23
N ALA A 148 2.02 0.70 7.67
CA ALA A 148 2.64 0.18 8.88
C ALA A 148 1.76 0.36 10.13
N ALA A 149 1.00 1.45 10.21
CA ALA A 149 0.21 1.78 11.39
C ALA A 149 -1.10 0.99 11.53
N ILE A 150 -1.63 0.32 10.50
CA ILE A 150 -2.75 -0.63 10.71
C ILE A 150 -2.26 -1.98 11.25
N LEU A 151 -0.97 -2.30 11.05
CA LEU A 151 -0.36 -3.58 11.40
C LEU A 151 0.15 -3.62 12.86
N GLN A 152 -0.67 -3.12 13.77
CA GLN A 152 -0.42 -3.08 15.22
C GLN A 152 -1.70 -3.42 16.00
N ALA A 153 -1.54 -3.73 17.29
CA ALA A 153 -2.68 -4.01 18.16
C ALA A 153 -3.63 -2.80 18.25
N PRO A 154 -4.96 -3.01 18.34
CA PRO A 154 -5.64 -4.30 18.49
C PRO A 154 -5.88 -5.05 17.17
N TYR A 155 -5.62 -4.43 16.02
CA TYR A 155 -5.95 -5.01 14.72
C TYR A 155 -5.03 -6.15 14.32
N PHE A 156 -3.76 -6.07 14.68
CA PHE A 156 -2.77 -7.04 14.25
C PHE A 156 -1.59 -7.12 15.21
N HIS A 157 -1.19 -8.34 15.57
CA HIS A 157 0.10 -8.59 16.18
C HIS A 157 0.57 -9.97 15.77
N HIS A 158 1.85 -10.13 15.45
CA HIS A 158 2.39 -11.41 14.97
C HIS A 158 2.30 -12.55 16.01
N THR A 159 1.98 -12.24 17.27
CA THR A 159 1.78 -13.21 18.35
C THR A 159 0.31 -13.57 18.58
N PHE A 160 -0.64 -12.91 17.91
CA PHE A 160 -2.05 -13.25 18.04
C PHE A 160 -2.35 -14.60 17.38
N PRO A 161 -3.36 -15.35 17.87
CA PRO A 161 -3.85 -16.54 17.18
C PRO A 161 -4.21 -16.22 15.73
N SER A 162 -3.99 -17.17 14.82
CA SER A 162 -4.29 -16.96 13.40
C SER A 162 -5.75 -16.56 13.14
N SER A 163 -6.71 -17.02 13.95
CA SER A 163 -8.11 -16.60 13.84
C SER A 163 -8.30 -15.09 14.06
N GLU A 164 -7.63 -14.51 15.07
CA GLU A 164 -7.74 -13.08 15.40
C GLU A 164 -7.05 -12.21 14.34
N ILE A 165 -5.90 -12.68 13.81
CA ILE A 165 -5.18 -12.01 12.73
C ILE A 165 -6.05 -11.88 11.47
N HIS A 166 -6.73 -12.97 11.08
CA HIS A 166 -7.58 -12.97 9.89
C HIS A 166 -8.86 -12.15 10.10
N GLU A 167 -9.43 -12.13 11.31
CA GLU A 167 -10.67 -11.41 11.58
C GLU A 167 -10.43 -9.89 11.59
N HIS A 168 -9.51 -9.40 12.41
CA HIS A 168 -9.45 -7.97 12.74
C HIS A 168 -8.95 -7.05 11.62
N ILE A 169 -8.08 -7.54 10.73
CA ILE A 169 -7.66 -6.73 9.56
C ILE A 169 -8.79 -6.60 8.53
N ILE A 170 -9.64 -7.62 8.37
CA ILE A 170 -10.74 -7.60 7.39
C ILE A 170 -11.84 -6.63 7.83
N PHE A 171 -12.07 -6.49 9.13
CA PHE A 171 -13.14 -5.64 9.68
C PHE A 171 -12.71 -4.22 10.08
N ALA A 172 -11.44 -3.84 9.91
CA ALA A 172 -10.98 -2.50 10.27
C ALA A 172 -11.65 -1.36 9.46
N ASN A 173 -12.30 -1.71 8.33
CA ASN A 173 -12.94 -0.77 7.39
C ASN A 173 -14.46 -0.98 7.20
N MET A 174 -15.14 -1.67 8.13
CA MET A 174 -16.61 -1.73 8.22
C MET A 174 -17.12 -0.89 9.39
#